data_AF-A0A1B6EMM4-F1
#
_entry.id   AF-A0A1B6EMM4-F1
#
_cell.length_a   1.000
_cell.length_b   1.000
_cell.length_c   1.000
_cell.angle_alpha   90.00
_cell.angle_beta   90.00
_cell.angle_gamma   90.00
#
_symmetry.space_group_name_H-M   'P 1'
#
loop_
_entity.id
_entity.type
_entity.pdbx_description
1 polymer ?
#
loop_
_entity_poly.entity_id
_entity_poly.type
_entity_poly.pdbx_seq_one_letter_code
_entity_poly.pdbx_strand_id
1 'polypeptide(L)'
;AVSLAACGGRCDWQVLETVLQERVIKLQDEVMCEIVKRKRGGKVETDLAVFPTPEMSKALAETEPIVIGELTLPRTDNDSKNVVPVYLDSIACIKQLQEKLLTLTVGS
;
A
#
# COMPACT_ATOMS: atom_id res chain seq x y z
N ALA A 1 -37.34 49.00 24.62
CA ALA A 1 -35.96 48.58 24.28
C ALA A 1 -35.69 47.24 24.91
N VAL A 2 -35.63 46.16 24.12
CA VAL A 2 -35.01 44.89 24.54
C VAL A 2 -34.22 44.42 23.34
N SER A 3 -32.90 44.51 23.46
CA SER A 3 -31.94 44.15 22.43
C SER A 3 -31.84 42.64 22.33
N LEU A 4 -32.02 42.09 21.14
CA LEU A 4 -31.74 40.68 20.84
C LEU A 4 -30.23 40.45 20.92
N ALA A 5 -29.77 39.84 22.02
CA ALA A 5 -28.42 39.29 22.11
C ALA A 5 -28.37 37.93 21.40
N ALA A 6 -27.98 37.95 20.13
CA ALA A 6 -27.57 36.77 19.38
C ALA A 6 -26.07 36.49 19.64
N CYS A 7 -25.76 35.77 20.72
CA CYS A 7 -24.47 35.09 20.94
C CYS A 7 -24.81 33.59 21.07
N GLY A 8 -24.12 32.62 20.47
CA GLY A 8 -22.91 32.57 19.67
C GLY A 8 -22.62 31.07 19.52
N GLY A 9 -23.12 30.45 18.45
CA GLY A 9 -23.09 28.97 18.28
C GLY A 9 -22.43 28.51 17.00
N ARG A 10 -21.54 29.33 16.41
CA ARG A 10 -20.92 29.07 15.09
C ARG A 10 -19.43 28.75 15.13
N CYS A 11 -18.77 28.81 16.30
CA CYS A 11 -17.33 28.56 16.42
C CYS A 11 -16.97 27.14 16.91
N ASP A 12 -17.92 26.36 17.42
CA ASP A 12 -17.64 25.04 18.00
C ASP A 12 -17.26 23.98 16.96
N TRP A 13 -17.81 24.06 15.75
CA TRP A 13 -17.55 23.05 14.71
C TRP A 13 -16.12 23.09 14.18
N GLN A 14 -15.53 24.28 14.07
CA GLN A 14 -14.15 24.45 13.60
C GLN A 14 -13.12 23.94 14.62
N VAL A 15 -13.37 24.19 15.92
CA VAL A 15 -12.49 23.69 16.99
C VAL A 15 -12.63 22.18 17.16
N LEU A 16 -13.84 21.65 16.98
CA LEU A 16 -14.06 20.20 17.01
C LEU A 16 -13.37 19.51 15.84
N GLU A 17 -13.43 20.09 14.64
CA GLU A 17 -12.74 19.57 13.45
C GLU A 17 -11.22 19.51 13.65
N THR A 18 -10.61 20.56 14.18
CA THR A 18 -9.16 20.57 14.43
C THR A 18 -8.77 19.55 15.52
N VAL A 19 -9.56 19.42 16.58
CA VAL A 19 -9.30 18.43 17.65
C VAL A 19 -9.44 17.00 17.12
N LEU A 20 -10.41 16.74 16.25
CA LEU A 20 -10.58 15.43 15.61
C LEU A 20 -9.42 15.13 14.66
N GLN A 21 -8.98 16.10 13.85
CA GLN A 21 -7.82 15.94 12.97
C GLN A 21 -6.55 15.63 13.75
N GLU A 22 -6.27 16.35 14.84
CA GLU A 22 -5.10 16.08 15.69
C GLU A 22 -5.12 14.67 16.29
N ARG A 23 -6.30 14.18 16.70
CA ARG A 23 -6.46 12.82 17.22
C ARG A 23 -6.21 11.79 16.13
N VAL A 24 -6.71 12.02 14.92
CA VAL A 24 -6.50 11.12 13.77
C VAL A 24 -5.02 11.03 13.42
N ILE A 25 -4.30 12.16 13.41
CA ILE A 25 -2.85 12.19 13.13
C ILE A 25 -2.09 11.38 14.19
N LYS A 26 -2.40 11.59 15.48
CA LYS A 26 -1.77 10.82 16.58
C LYS A 26 -2.05 9.32 16.46
N LEU A 27 -3.29 8.95 16.15
CA LEU A 27 -3.68 7.56 15.92
C LEU A 27 -2.95 6.96 14.72
N GLN A 28 -2.78 7.71 13.64
CA GLN A 28 -2.05 7.27 12.45
C GLN A 28 -0.59 6.96 12.80
N ASP A 29 0.07 7.82 13.58
CA ASP A 29 1.44 7.62 14.03
C ASP A 29 1.56 6.40 14.96
N GLU A 30 0.65 6.23 15.91
CA GLU A 30 0.63 5.08 16.81
C GLU A 30 0.45 3.76 16.06
N VAL A 31 -0.51 3.72 15.12
CA VAL A 31 -0.76 2.55 14.28
C VAL A 31 0.46 2.23 13.41
N MET A 32 1.07 3.26 12.81
CA MET A 32 2.28 3.10 12.01
C MET A 32 3.42 2.50 12.84
N CYS A 33 3.64 3.02 14.05
CA CYS A 33 4.65 2.50 14.97
C CYS A 33 4.39 1.03 15.34
N GLU A 34 3.14 0.65 15.61
CA GLU A 34 2.79 -0.74 15.94
C GLU A 34 2.96 -1.69 14.75
N ILE A 35 2.62 -1.27 13.53
CA ILE A 35 2.87 -2.05 12.31
C ILE A 35 4.36 -2.35 12.16
N VAL A 36 5.19 -1.32 12.32
CA VAL A 36 6.65 -1.42 12.23
C VAL A 36 7.24 -2.32 13.32
N LYS A 37 6.77 -2.21 14.58
CA LYS A 37 7.21 -3.06 15.69
C LYS A 37 6.86 -4.54 15.50
N ARG A 38 5.68 -4.84 14.94
CA ARG A 38 5.23 -6.23 14.69
C ARG A 38 5.98 -6.91 13.54
N LYS A 39 6.53 -6.14 12.59
CA LYS A 39 7.30 -6.66 11.46
C LYS A 39 8.77 -6.87 11.84
N ARG A 40 9.23 -8.13 11.81
CA ARG A 40 10.64 -8.47 12.05
C ARG A 40 11.54 -7.82 10.99
N GLY A 41 12.59 -7.12 11.43
CA GLY A 41 13.56 -6.46 10.53
C GLY A 41 13.07 -5.17 9.85
N GLY A 42 11.82 -4.76 10.10
CA GLY A 42 11.23 -3.57 9.47
C GLY A 42 11.52 -2.25 10.19
N LYS A 43 12.33 -2.29 11.26
CA LYS A 43 12.58 -1.16 12.15
C LYS A 43 14.06 -0.86 12.27
N VAL A 44 14.38 0.43 12.39
CA VAL A 44 15.67 0.94 12.84
C VAL A 44 15.48 1.44 14.27
N GLU A 45 16.16 0.81 15.22
CA GLU A 45 16.20 1.27 16.59
C GLU A 45 17.22 2.41 16.69
N THR A 46 16.76 3.60 17.08
CA THR A 46 17.61 4.75 17.40
C THR A 46 17.44 5.13 18.87
N ASP A 47 18.38 5.87 19.43
CA ASP A 47 18.41 6.20 20.86
C ASP A 47 17.17 6.97 21.35
N LEU A 48 16.42 7.60 20.44
CA LEU A 48 15.28 8.46 20.76
C LEU A 48 13.93 7.92 20.28
N ALA A 49 13.92 7.14 19.19
CA ALA A 49 12.68 6.66 18.57
C ALA A 49 12.88 5.43 17.68
N VAL A 50 11.77 4.77 17.33
CA VAL A 50 11.75 3.67 16.37
C VAL A 50 11.29 4.22 15.03
N PHE A 51 12.13 4.08 14.01
CA PHE A 51 11.80 4.50 12.65
C PHE A 51 11.61 3.29 11.73
N PRO A 52 10.69 3.35 10.75
CA PRO A 52 10.62 2.35 9.70
C PRO A 52 11.90 2.37 8.87
N THR A 53 12.32 1.20 8.39
CA THR A 53 13.38 1.14 7.38
C THR A 53 12.90 1.77 6.06
N PRO A 54 13.80 2.32 5.23
CA PRO A 54 13.41 2.88 3.93
C PRO A 54 12.72 1.85 3.02
N GLU A 55 13.06 0.57 3.16
CA GLU A 55 12.41 -0.54 2.46
C GLU A 55 10.97 -0.74 2.95
N MET A 56 10.73 -0.71 4.26
CA MET A 56 9.38 -0.79 4.83
C MET A 56 8.52 0.41 4.45
N SER A 57 9.09 1.62 4.46
CA SER A 57 8.36 2.83 4.06
C SER A 57 7.91 2.74 2.60
N LYS A 58 8.73 2.16 1.72
CA LYS A 58 8.35 1.89 0.32
C LYS A 58 7.28 0.81 0.22
N ALA A 59 7.46 -0.30 0.92
CA ALA A 59 6.49 -1.40 0.93
C ALA A 59 5.11 -0.99 1.46
N LEU A 60 5.05 -0.04 2.41
CA LEU A 60 3.78 0.51 2.91
C LEU A 60 3.11 1.49 1.94
N ALA A 61 3.88 2.12 1.05
CA ALA A 61 3.35 2.98 0.01
C ALA A 61 2.85 2.18 -1.22
N GLU A 62 3.38 0.97 -1.42
CA GLU A 62 2.96 0.06 -2.50
C GLU A 62 1.63 -0.62 -2.15
N THR A 63 0.51 -0.02 -2.60
CA THR A 63 -0.84 -0.56 -2.36
C THR A 63 -1.29 -1.52 -3.47
N GLU A 64 -0.74 -1.38 -4.67
CA GLU A 64 -1.08 -2.18 -5.84
C GLU A 64 0.14 -2.92 -6.40
N PRO A 65 -0.03 -4.15 -6.90
CA PRO A 65 1.05 -4.92 -7.48
C PRO A 65 1.51 -4.28 -8.80
N ILE A 66 2.83 -4.12 -8.93
CA ILE A 66 3.45 -3.54 -10.12
C ILE A 66 3.38 -4.56 -11.27
N VAL A 67 2.84 -4.13 -12.42
CA VAL A 67 2.80 -4.96 -13.64
C VAL A 67 4.22 -5.07 -14.23
N ILE A 68 4.78 -6.27 -14.21
CA ILE A 68 6.16 -6.55 -14.67
C ILE A 68 6.21 -6.75 -16.19
N GLY A 69 5.15 -7.26 -16.82
CA GLY A 69 5.08 -7.48 -18.26
C GLY A 69 3.85 -8.25 -18.71
N GLU A 70 3.76 -8.49 -20.03
CA GLU A 70 2.69 -9.25 -20.68
C GLU A 70 3.25 -10.49 -21.38
N LEU A 71 2.51 -11.60 -21.33
CA LEU A 71 2.87 -12.85 -22.01
C LEU A 71 1.77 -13.17 -23.04
N THR A 72 2.14 -13.21 -24.31
CA THR A 72 1.23 -13.62 -25.38
C THR A 72 1.40 -15.11 -25.64
N LEU A 73 0.34 -15.89 -25.38
CA LEU A 73 0.31 -17.32 -25.68
C LEU A 73 -0.35 -17.54 -27.05
N PRO A 74 0.18 -18.45 -27.90
CA PRO A 74 -0.46 -18.80 -29.15
C PRO A 74 -1.82 -19.43 -28.86
N ARG A 75 -2.83 -19.02 -29.64
CA ARG A 75 -4.23 -19.23 -29.33
C ARG A 75 -4.88 -20.06 -30.42
N THR A 76 -5.70 -21.03 -30.03
CA THR A 76 -6.58 -21.72 -30.98
C THR A 76 -7.89 -20.93 -31.10
N ASP A 77 -8.55 -21.01 -32.26
CA ASP A 77 -9.62 -20.08 -32.68
C ASP A 77 -10.89 -20.06 -31.80
N ASN A 78 -10.96 -20.89 -30.75
CA ASN A 78 -12.12 -21.02 -29.87
C ASN A 78 -12.01 -20.28 -28.52
N ASP A 79 -10.88 -19.65 -28.19
CA ASP A 79 -10.74 -19.02 -26.86
C ASP A 79 -11.23 -17.55 -26.83
N SER A 80 -11.93 -17.13 -25.77
CA SER A 80 -12.49 -15.77 -25.58
C SER A 80 -11.43 -14.75 -25.14
N LYS A 81 -11.25 -13.61 -25.84
CA LYS A 81 -10.14 -12.60 -25.70
C LYS A 81 -9.95 -12.01 -24.28
N ASN A 82 -9.61 -12.84 -23.30
CA ASN A 82 -9.51 -12.47 -21.90
C ASN A 82 -8.05 -12.35 -21.51
N VAL A 83 -7.66 -11.13 -21.14
CA VAL A 83 -6.39 -10.86 -20.46
C VAL A 83 -6.55 -11.31 -19.02
N VAL A 84 -5.75 -12.28 -18.58
CA VAL A 84 -5.80 -12.80 -17.21
C VAL A 84 -4.64 -12.19 -16.41
N PRO A 85 -4.91 -11.38 -15.37
CA PRO A 85 -3.85 -10.89 -14.49
C PRO A 85 -3.30 -12.06 -13.66
N VAL A 86 -1.99 -12.26 -13.73
CA VAL A 86 -1.28 -13.29 -12.96
C VAL A 86 -0.41 -12.60 -11.93
N TYR A 87 -0.68 -12.85 -10.64
CA TYR A 87 0.13 -12.35 -9.54
C TYR A 87 1.26 -13.33 -9.23
N LEU A 88 2.49 -12.81 -9.17
CA LEU A 88 3.69 -13.59 -8.88
C LEU A 88 4.30 -13.09 -7.57
N ASP A 89 4.10 -13.83 -6.48
CA ASP A 89 4.50 -13.41 -5.13
C ASP A 89 5.99 -13.58 -4.83
N SER A 90 6.72 -14.33 -5.67
CA SER A 90 8.12 -14.67 -5.43
C SER A 90 8.96 -14.57 -6.69
N ILE A 91 10.17 -14.02 -6.53
CA ILE A 91 11.22 -13.98 -7.56
C ILE A 91 11.54 -15.39 -8.07
N ALA A 92 11.43 -16.42 -7.21
CA ALA A 92 11.66 -17.80 -7.61
C ALA A 92 10.66 -18.26 -8.68
N CYS A 93 9.38 -17.87 -8.56
CA CYS A 93 8.35 -18.22 -9.54
C CYS A 93 8.60 -17.56 -10.89
N ILE A 94 9.07 -16.30 -10.90
CA ILE A 94 9.45 -15.60 -12.14
C ILE A 94 10.60 -16.32 -12.83
N LYS A 95 11.65 -16.72 -12.08
CA LYS A 95 12.79 -17.45 -12.64
C LYS A 95 12.38 -18.81 -13.20
N GLN A 96 11.57 -19.57 -12.48
CA GLN A 96 11.05 -20.85 -12.96
C GLN A 96 10.21 -20.69 -14.23
N LEU A 97 9.41 -19.63 -14.31
CA LEU A 97 8.63 -19.33 -15.50
C LEU A 97 9.54 -18.98 -16.68
N GLN A 98 10.58 -18.16 -16.47
CA GLN A 98 11.57 -17.85 -17.49
C GLN A 98 12.30 -19.11 -17.99
N GLU A 99 12.77 -19.98 -17.08
CA GLU A 99 13.44 -21.23 -17.44
C GLU A 99 12.53 -22.13 -18.28
N LYS A 100 11.26 -22.28 -17.88
CA LYS A 100 10.28 -23.08 -18.62
C LYS A 100 9.95 -22.51 -20.00
N LEU A 101 9.90 -21.18 -20.15
CA LEU A 101 9.69 -20.56 -21.45
C LEU A 101 10.91 -20.77 -22.37
N LEU A 102 12.12 -20.66 -21.83
CA LEU A 102 13.35 -20.89 -22.59
C LEU A 102 13.46 -22.33 -23.10
N THR A 103 13.15 -23.33 -22.26
CA THR A 103 13.18 -24.74 -22.68
C THR A 103 12.16 -25.07 -23.77
N LEU A 104 11.00 -24.40 -23.77
CA LEU A 104 9.99 -24.55 -24.81
C LEU A 104 10.42 -23.92 -26.14
N THR A 105 11.20 -22.83 -26.11
CA THR A 105 11.65 -22.14 -27.34
C THR A 105 12.84 -22.81 -28.05
N VAL A 106 13.66 -23.60 -27.35
CA VAL A 106 14.87 -24.24 -27.91
C VAL A 106 14.59 -25.62 -28.53
N GLY A 107 13.38 -26.16 -28.34
CA GLY A 107 12.96 -27.48 -28.84
C GLY A 107 12.27 -27.50 -30.20
N SER A 108 12.47 -26.49 -31.07
CA SER A 108 12.00 -26.48 -32.47
C SER A 108 13.17 -26.46 -33.45
#